data_AF-A0A3N5TYR9-F1
#
_entry.id   AF-A0A3N5TYR9-F1
#
_cell.length_a   1.000
_cell.length_b   1.000
_cell.length_c   1.000
_cell.angle_alpha   90.00
_cell.angle_beta   90.00
_cell.angle_gamma   90.00
#
_symmetry.space_group_name_H-M   'P 1'
#
loop_
_entity.id
_entity.type
_entity.pdbx_description
1 polymer ?
#
loop_
_entity_poly.entity_id
_entity_poly.type
_entity_poly.pdbx_seq_one_letter_code
_entity_poly.pdbx_strand_id
1 'polypeptide(L)' 'PTAGRLIIEGIEELVMKGGGYLLFAGCAAGDTAAAMVLKIN' A
#
# COMPACT_ATOMS: atom_id res chain seq x y z
N PRO A 1 -8.41 6.57 7.66
CA PRO A 1 -7.44 7.39 6.87
C PRO A 1 -7.16 6.76 5.50
N THR A 2 -6.96 7.54 4.44
CA THR A 2 -6.81 7.03 3.05
C THR A 2 -5.63 6.07 2.89
N ALA A 3 -4.47 6.37 3.49
CA ALA A 3 -3.30 5.51 3.43
C ALA A 3 -3.59 4.09 3.96
N GLY A 4 -4.23 4.00 5.14
CA GLY A 4 -4.62 2.70 5.72
C GLY A 4 -5.59 1.92 4.83
N ARG A 5 -6.59 2.59 4.25
CA ARG A 5 -7.54 1.96 3.31
C ARG A 5 -6.84 1.42 2.06
N LEU A 6 -5.96 2.22 1.42
CA LEU A 6 -5.22 1.82 0.23
C LEU A 6 -4.27 0.64 0.49
N ILE A 7 -3.64 0.60 1.67
CA ILE A 7 -2.78 -0.52 2.06
C ILE A 7 -3.62 -1.79 2.25
N ILE A 8 -4.76 -1.71 2.94
CA ILE A 8 -5.64 -2.87 3.16
C ILE A 8 -6.20 -3.39 1.83
N GLU A 9 -6.79 -2.52 1.01
CA GLU A 9 -7.35 -2.89 -0.30
C GLU A 9 -6.26 -3.47 -1.23
N GLY A 10 -5.05 -2.91 -1.24
CA GLY A 10 -3.93 -3.43 -2.04
C GLY A 10 -3.41 -4.79 -1.55
N ILE A 11 -3.45 -5.06 -0.24
CA ILE A 11 -3.13 -6.39 0.30
C ILE A 11 -4.19 -7.40 -0.16
N GLU A 12 -5.48 -7.07 0.00
CA GLU A 12 -6.59 -7.94 -0.43
C GLU A 12 -6.51 -8.26 -1.93
N GLU A 13 -6.24 -7.25 -2.77
CA GLU A 13 -6.08 -7.42 -4.21
C GLU A 13 -4.92 -8.37 -4.56
N LEU A 14 -3.75 -8.22 -3.92
CA LEU A 14 -2.62 -9.11 -4.19
C LEU A 14 -2.85 -10.53 -3.69
N VAL A 15 -3.51 -10.71 -2.54
CA VAL A 15 -3.91 -12.04 -2.07
C VAL A 15 -4.80 -12.72 -3.12
N MET A 16 -5.78 -12.00 -3.69
CA MET A 16 -6.64 -12.52 -4.76
C MET A 16 -5.87 -12.83 -6.05
N LYS A 17 -4.78 -12.11 -6.34
CA LYS A 17 -3.91 -12.32 -7.50
C LYS A 17 -2.84 -13.40 -7.30
N GLY A 18 -2.74 -14.00 -6.11
CA GLY A 18 -1.77 -15.06 -5.81
C GLY A 18 -0.43 -14.55 -5.26
N GLY A 19 -0.42 -13.40 -4.59
CA GLY A 19 0.74 -12.82 -3.93
C GLY A 19 1.52 -11.83 -4.80
N GLY A 20 2.68 -11.40 -4.30
CA GLY A 20 3.58 -10.47 -5.00
C GLY A 20 4.09 -9.34 -4.11
N TYR A 21 4.37 -8.19 -4.72
CA TYR A 21 4.86 -6.99 -4.04
C TYR A 21 3.88 -5.84 -4.19
N LEU A 22 3.42 -5.27 -3.07
CA LEU A 22 2.63 -4.05 -3.04
C LEU A 22 3.55 -2.85 -2.83
N LEU A 23 3.48 -1.85 -3.70
CA LEU A 23 4.02 -0.51 -3.46
C LEU A 23 2.88 0.42 -3.05
N PHE A 24 2.93 0.91 -1.82
CA PHE A 24 2.16 2.07 -1.40
C PHE A 24 3.04 3.32 -1.50
N ALA A 25 2.51 4.41 -2.06
CA ALA A 25 3.15 5.72 -2.04
C ALA A 25 2.07 6.81 -1.94
N GLY A 26 2.32 7.83 -1.12
CA GLY A 26 1.41 8.96 -0.97
C GLY A 26 2.09 10.20 -0.40
N CYS A 27 1.59 11.36 -0.79
CA CYS A 27 1.98 12.64 -0.20
C CYS A 27 1.13 12.95 1.06
N ALA A 28 1.64 13.86 1.87
CA ALA A 28 0.95 14.45 3.00
C ALA A 28 1.30 15.95 3.08
N ALA A 29 0.39 16.75 3.63
CA ALA A 29 0.63 18.18 3.82
C ALA A 29 1.87 18.42 4.71
N GLY A 30 2.48 19.60 4.57
CA GLY A 30 3.68 19.96 5.34
C GLY A 30 4.99 19.43 4.75
N ASP A 31 5.06 19.25 3.42
CA ASP A 31 6.25 18.76 2.70
C ASP A 31 6.70 17.36 3.17
N THR A 32 5.73 16.46 3.35
CA THR A 32 5.98 15.09 3.78
C THR A 32 5.37 14.09 2.83
N ALA A 33 5.96 12.89 2.78
CA ALA A 33 5.45 11.77 2.01
C ALA A 33 5.86 10.47 2.67
N ALA A 34 5.17 9.39 2.31
CA ALA A 34 5.52 8.04 2.73
C ALA A 34 5.44 7.08 1.54
N ALA A 35 6.38 6.15 1.48
CA ALA A 35 6.35 5.02 0.56
C ALA A 35 6.76 3.74 1.31
N MET A 36 6.14 2.62 0.95
CA MET A 36 6.39 1.33 1.58
C MET A 36 6.22 0.20 0.56
N VAL A 37 7.11 -0.79 0.63
CA VAL A 37 6.98 -2.04 -0.12
C VAL A 37 6.64 -3.17 0.84
N LEU A 38 5.58 -3.92 0.52
CA LEU A 38 5.15 -5.10 1.27
C LEU A 38 5.25 -6.33 0.38
N LYS A 39 5.88 -7.39 0.89
CA LYS A 39 5.84 -8.71 0.26
C LYS A 39 4.60 -9.45 0.77
N ILE A 40 3.76 -9.90 -0.15
CA ILE A 40 2.57 -10.71 0.11
C ILE A 40 2.87 -12.12 -0.39
N ASN A 41 2.78 -13.10 0.51
CA ASN A 41 3.01 -14.52 0.21
C ASN A 41 1.75 -15.20 -0.29
#